data_AF-A0A9D8LG47-F1
#
_entry.id   AF-A0A9D8LG47-F1
#
_cell.length_a   1.000
_cell.length_b   1.000
_cell.length_c   1.000
_cell.angle_alpha   90.00
_cell.angle_beta   90.00
_cell.angle_gamma   90.00
#
_symmetry.space_group_name_H-M   'P 1'
#
loop_
_entity.id
_entity.type
_entity.pdbx_description
1 polymer ?
#
loop_
_entity_poly.entity_id
_entity_poly.type
_entity_poly.pdbx_seq_one_letter_code
_entity_poly.pdbx_strand_id
1 'polypeptide(L)' 'LSEPRDAIEEIIEPFLLQQGFLQRTPRGRLLTAHAFRHLGMAEPNRETAQFGLFGDDEDA' A
#
# COMPACT_ATOMS: atom_id res chain seq x y z
N LEU A 1 19.66 0.36 21.13
CA LEU A 1 19.26 1.61 20.46
C LEU A 1 18.28 1.16 19.37
N SER A 2 16.97 1.19 19.64
CA SER A 2 15.99 0.84 18.60
C SER A 2 16.20 1.80 17.44
N GLU A 3 16.69 1.23 16.36
CA GLU A 3 17.15 1.90 15.15
C GLU A 3 15.97 2.53 14.36
N PRO A 4 16.23 3.44 13.40
CA PRO A 4 15.30 4.25 12.58
C PRO A 4 14.06 3.59 11.94
N ARG A 5 13.79 2.32 12.20
CA ARG A 5 12.64 1.57 11.70
C ARG A 5 11.33 2.09 12.30
N ASP A 6 11.32 2.51 13.56
CA ASP A 6 10.14 3.11 14.20
C ASP A 6 9.80 4.47 13.56
N ALA A 7 10.81 5.22 13.09
CA ALA A 7 10.59 6.52 12.45
C ALA A 7 9.77 6.44 11.16
N ILE A 8 9.82 5.32 10.43
CA ILE A 8 9.01 5.14 9.22
C ILE A 8 7.53 5.14 9.60
N GLU A 9 7.15 4.35 10.60
CA GLU A 9 5.76 4.16 10.98
C GLU A 9 5.21 5.34 11.79
N GLU A 10 6.05 5.92 12.65
CA GLU A 10 5.65 6.99 13.57
C GLU A 10 5.71 8.38 12.96
N ILE A 11 6.58 8.60 11.97
CA ILE A 11 6.85 9.95 11.42
C ILE A 11 6.52 10.02 9.93
N ILE A 12 7.00 9.07 9.12
CA ILE A 12 6.91 9.16 7.66
C ILE A 12 5.50 8.77 7.16
N GLU A 13 4.96 7.65 7.63
CA GLU A 13 3.65 7.17 7.19
C GLU A 13 2.51 8.17 7.42
N PRO A 14 2.39 8.85 8.58
CA PRO A 14 1.37 9.87 8.80
C PRO A 14 1.39 10.96 7.74
N PHE A 15 2.58 11.44 7.37
CA PHE A 15 2.74 12.44 6.31
C PHE A 15 2.32 11.90 4.95
N LEU A 16 2.78 10.70 4.57
CA LEU A 16 2.45 10.11 3.27
C LEU A 16 0.96 9.75 3.13
N LEU A 17 0.31 9.37 4.23
CA LEU A 17 -1.14 9.15 4.28
C LEU A 17 -1.90 10.47 4.10
N GLN A 18 -1.48 11.54 4.79
CA GLN A 18 -2.09 12.86 4.67
C GLN A 18 -1.94 13.46 3.26
N GLN A 19 -0.79 13.29 2.62
CA GLN A 19 -0.56 13.73 1.24
C GLN A 19 -1.26 12.83 0.20
N GLY A 20 -1.86 11.71 0.61
CA GLY A 20 -2.54 10.78 -0.29
C GLY A 20 -1.57 9.98 -1.18
N PHE A 21 -0.32 9.81 -0.77
CA PHE A 21 0.68 9.00 -1.48
C PHE A 21 0.64 7.52 -1.07
N LEU A 22 0.23 7.24 0.18
CA LEU A 22 0.19 5.90 0.74
C LEU A 22 -1.23 5.55 1.16
N GLN A 23 -1.61 4.28 1.01
CA GLN A 23 -2.86 3.72 1.52
C GLN A 23 -2.57 2.48 2.37
N ARG A 24 -3.26 2.34 3.50
CA ARG A 24 -3.23 1.13 4.33
C ARG A 24 -4.28 0.13 3.84
N THR A 25 -3.89 -1.13 3.72
CA THR A 25 -4.76 -2.25 3.36
C THR A 25 -4.54 -3.40 4.36
N PRO A 26 -5.47 -4.36 4.48
CA PRO A 26 -5.27 -5.53 5.32
C PRO A 26 -4.02 -6.34 4.98
N ARG A 27 -3.54 -6.24 3.73
CA ARG A 27 -2.36 -6.95 3.22
C ARG A 27 -1.06 -6.13 3.31
N GLY A 28 -1.12 -4.91 3.82
CA GLY A 28 0.05 -4.03 3.98
C GLY A 28 -0.16 -2.63 3.40
N ARG A 29 0.94 -1.96 3.06
CA ARG A 29 0.93 -0.59 2.52
C ARG A 29 0.98 -0.61 1.01
N LEU A 30 0.24 0.31 0.39
CA LEU A 30 0.05 0.35 -1.05
C LEU A 30 0.18 1.79 -1.55
N LEU A 31 0.99 2.02 -2.58
CA LEU A 31 1.15 3.34 -3.20
C LEU A 31 -0.10 3.71 -4.00
N THR A 32 -0.52 4.97 -3.90
CA THR A 32 -1.65 5.48 -4.71
C THR A 32 -1.19 5.82 -6.13
N ALA A 33 -2.14 5.96 -7.05
CA ALA A 33 -1.88 6.49 -8.39
C ALA A 33 -1.16 7.85 -8.35
N HIS A 34 -1.48 8.67 -7.34
CA HIS A 34 -0.83 9.97 -7.14
C HIS A 34 0.67 9.82 -6.82
N ALA A 35 1.04 8.85 -5.98
CA ALA A 35 2.44 8.56 -5.67
C ALA A 35 3.22 8.08 -6.90
N PHE A 36 2.65 7.16 -7.70
CA PHE A 36 3.30 6.70 -8.93
C PHE A 36 3.57 7.87 -9.89
N ARG A 37 2.59 8.76 -10.09
CA ARG A 37 2.77 9.97 -10.90
C ARG A 37 3.84 10.90 -10.34
N HIS A 38 3.87 11.10 -9.01
CA HIS A 38 4.88 11.93 -8.36
C HIS A 38 6.30 11.37 -8.53
N LEU A 39 6.43 10.05 -8.54
CA LEU A 39 7.70 9.35 -8.76
C LEU A 39 8.07 9.21 -10.26
N GLY A 40 7.22 9.67 -11.18
CA GLY A 40 7.43 9.49 -12.62
C GLY A 40 7.36 8.04 -13.09
N MET A 41 6.71 7.17 -12.32
CA MET A 41 6.59 5.74 -12.59
C MET A 41 5.25 5.42 -13.25
N ALA A 42 5.24 4.40 -14.12
CA ALA A 42 4.00 3.84 -14.62
C ALA A 42 3.25 3.14 -13.48
N GLU A 43 1.97 3.45 -13.32
CA GLU A 43 1.12 2.75 -12.37
C GLU A 43 0.98 1.28 -12.81
N PRO A 44 1.24 0.29 -11.92
CA PRO A 44 1.05 -1.10 -12.28
C PRO A 44 -0.42 -1.35 -12.61
N ASN A 45 -0.70 -2.15 -13.64
CA ASN A 45 -2.05 -2.61 -13.93
C ASN A 45 -2.50 -3.49 -12.77
N ARG A 46 -3.19 -2.90 -11.79
CA ARG A 46 -3.78 -3.60 -10.66
C ARG A 46 -5.01 -4.31 -11.17
N GLU A 47 -4.82 -5.45 -11.83
CA GLU A 47 -5.89 -6.43 -11.87
C GLU A 47 -6.24 -6.76 -10.42
N THR A 48 -7.50 -6.48 -10.05
CA THR A 48 -8.13 -6.82 -8.77
C THR A 48 -8.00 -8.31 -8.40
N ALA A 49 -7.40 -9.13 -9.27
CA ALA A 49 -7.15 -10.55 -9.16
C ALA A 49 -6.42 -10.98 -7.88
N GLN A 50 -5.66 -10.11 -7.22
CA GLN A 50 -5.02 -10.48 -5.94
C GLN A 50 -6.02 -10.60 -4.77
N PHE A 51 -7.23 -10.06 -4.90
CA PHE A 51 -8.32 -10.27 -3.92
C PHE A 51 -9.11 -11.57 -4.16
N GLY A 52 -9.08 -12.14 -5.37
CA GLY A 52 -9.86 -13.33 -5.74
C GLY A 52 -9.12 -14.66 -5.57
N LEU A 53 -7.85 -14.66 -5.18
CA LEU A 53 -7.03 -15.88 -5.07
C LEU A 53 -7.38 -16.79 -3.88
N PHE A 54 -8.24 -16.31 -2.96
CA PHE A 54 -8.70 -17.06 -1.79
C PHE A 54 -10.21 -16.86 -1.54
N GLY A 55 -11.01 -16.67 -2.60
CA GLY A 55 -12.46 -16.59 -2.50
C GLY A 55 -13.12 -17.81 -3.14
N ASP A 56 -13.83 -18.58 -2.31
CA ASP A 56 -14.90 -19.54 -2.68
C ASP A 56 -14.52 -21.01 -2.97
N ASP A 57 -13.70 -21.64 -2.11
CA ASP A 57 -13.66 -23.12 -1.98
C ASP A 57 -14.22 -23.56 -0.60
N GLU A 58 -15.42 -23.12 -0.22
CA GLU A 58 -16.14 -23.60 0.99
C GLU A 58 -17.50 -24.28 0.72
N ASP A 59 -17.82 -24.66 -0.52
CA ASP A 59 -19.01 -25.48 -0.81
C ASP A 59 -18.69 -26.69 -1.70
N ALA A 60 -18.32 -27.81 -1.08
CA ALA A 60 -18.51 -29.17 -1.61
C ALA A 60 -18.56 -30.22 -0.48
#